data_AF-A0A8J7UKU3-F1
#
_entry.id   AF-A0A8J7UKU3-F1
#
_cell.length_a   1.000
_cell.length_b   1.000
_cell.length_c   1.000
_cell.angle_alpha   90.00
_cell.angle_beta   90.00
_cell.angle_gamma   90.00
#
_symmetry.space_group_name_H-M   'P 1'
#
loop_
_entity.id
_entity.type
_entity.pdbx_description
1 polymer ?
#
loop_
_entity_poly.entity_id
_entity_poly.type
_entity_poly.pdbx_seq_one_letter_code
_entity_poly.pdbx_strand_id
1 'polypeptide(L)'
;MTTSNADPTRADDASTAERAESDLLTGLAAVRERRGTVTVACRYRCATGTAFGGEWRGVPVGPLLNDAPPETTHLRAESADGYRAHVAVRKALDAVVATERLDGPADGLPRLVEPDFDSSRTVRDLSALVPVALSADADPETAVVRDDRAETGDE
;
A
#
# COMPACT_ATOMS: atom_id res chain seq x y z
N MET A 1 12.23 -42.42 -7.06
CA MET A 1 12.28 -41.08 -7.67
C MET A 1 11.00 -40.36 -7.28
N THR A 2 11.05 -39.51 -6.26
CA THR A 2 9.89 -38.76 -5.79
C THR A 2 9.85 -37.47 -6.58
N THR A 3 8.94 -37.37 -7.55
CA THR A 3 8.66 -36.11 -8.23
C THR A 3 7.91 -35.21 -7.26
N SER A 4 8.64 -34.23 -6.73
CA SER A 4 8.11 -33.10 -5.98
C SER A 4 7.25 -32.29 -6.94
N ASN A 5 5.92 -32.37 -6.80
CA ASN A 5 5.02 -31.41 -7.43
C ASN A 5 5.16 -30.11 -6.63
N ALA A 6 6.07 -29.24 -7.08
CA ALA A 6 6.03 -27.83 -6.70
C ALA A 6 4.77 -27.22 -7.34
N ASP A 7 3.91 -26.63 -6.51
CA ASP A 7 2.72 -25.92 -6.95
C ASP A 7 3.14 -24.65 -7.72
N PRO A 8 2.90 -24.56 -9.03
CA PRO A 8 3.39 -23.45 -9.84
C PRO A 8 2.76 -22.10 -9.45
N THR A 9 1.53 -22.12 -8.92
CA THR A 9 0.78 -20.92 -8.51
C THR A 9 1.52 -20.13 -7.43
N ARG A 10 2.07 -20.83 -6.42
CA ARG A 10 2.75 -20.19 -5.30
C ARG A 10 4.07 -19.50 -5.69
N ALA A 11 4.74 -20.00 -6.73
CA ALA A 11 5.97 -19.40 -7.23
C ALA A 11 5.71 -18.10 -8.02
N ASP A 12 4.61 -18.07 -8.79
CA ASP A 12 4.17 -16.88 -9.53
C ASP A 12 3.70 -15.75 -8.60
N ASP A 13 2.97 -16.08 -7.53
CA ASP A 13 2.53 -15.10 -6.52
C ASP A 13 3.71 -14.45 -5.80
N ALA A 14 4.68 -15.25 -5.35
CA ALA A 14 5.89 -14.75 -4.68
C ALA A 14 6.71 -13.83 -5.60
N SER A 15 6.93 -14.27 -6.84
CA SER A 15 7.66 -13.47 -7.84
C SER A 15 6.95 -12.16 -8.19
N THR A 16 5.62 -12.13 -8.06
CA THR A 16 4.82 -10.93 -8.32
C THR A 16 4.88 -9.97 -7.13
N ALA A 17 4.83 -10.47 -5.90
CA ALA A 17 5.00 -9.66 -4.69
C ALA A 17 6.38 -9.00 -4.61
N GLU A 18 7.46 -9.74 -4.92
CA GLU A 18 8.83 -9.20 -4.95
C GLU A 18 9.00 -8.10 -6.01
N ARG A 19 8.35 -8.26 -7.17
CA ARG A 19 8.31 -7.22 -8.22
C ARG A 19 7.56 -5.99 -7.74
N ALA A 20 6.39 -6.15 -7.14
CA ALA A 20 5.60 -5.04 -6.62
C ALA A 20 6.35 -4.24 -5.54
N GLU A 21 7.05 -4.93 -4.63
CA GLU A 21 7.91 -4.29 -3.62
C GLU A 21 9.06 -3.52 -4.26
N SER A 22 9.73 -4.12 -5.24
CA SER A 22 10.81 -3.46 -5.99
C SER A 22 10.32 -2.21 -6.73
N ASP A 23 9.13 -2.28 -7.32
CA ASP A 23 8.48 -1.15 -8.01
C ASP A 23 8.11 -0.04 -7.03
N LEU A 24 7.55 -0.38 -5.87
CA LEU A 24 7.26 0.58 -4.80
C LEU A 24 8.53 1.30 -4.35
N LEU A 25 9.59 0.56 -4.02
CA LEU A 25 10.86 1.15 -3.57
C LEU A 25 11.49 2.06 -4.65
N THR A 26 11.40 1.66 -5.91
CA THR A 26 11.85 2.47 -7.05
C THR A 26 11.04 3.75 -7.17
N GLY A 27 9.71 3.68 -7.07
CA GLY A 27 8.82 4.83 -7.09
C GLY A 27 9.10 5.81 -5.94
N LEU A 28 9.29 5.30 -4.73
CA LEU A 28 9.65 6.09 -3.56
C LEU A 28 10.99 6.82 -3.74
N ALA A 29 12.01 6.12 -4.25
CA ALA A 29 13.31 6.72 -4.51
C ALA A 29 13.21 7.85 -5.54
N ALA A 30 12.46 7.63 -6.62
CA ALA A 30 12.29 8.59 -7.69
C ALA A 30 11.50 9.84 -7.24
N VAL A 31 10.43 9.68 -6.46
CA VAL A 31 9.70 10.84 -5.91
C VAL A 31 10.56 11.57 -4.87
N ARG A 32 11.27 10.85 -4.01
CA ARG A 32 12.19 11.46 -3.03
C ARG A 32 13.23 12.35 -3.72
N GLU A 33 13.82 11.88 -4.81
CA GLU A 33 14.79 12.68 -5.57
C GLU A 33 14.17 13.95 -6.17
N ARG A 34 12.94 13.85 -6.70
CA ARG A 34 12.26 14.99 -7.35
C ARG A 34 11.60 15.98 -6.39
N ARG A 35 11.13 15.51 -5.23
CA ARG A 35 10.24 16.26 -4.32
C ARG A 35 10.75 16.35 -2.88
N GLY A 36 11.78 15.59 -2.52
CA GLY A 36 12.27 15.47 -1.16
C GLY A 36 11.39 14.58 -0.29
N THR A 37 11.58 14.68 1.02
CA THR A 37 10.76 14.02 2.03
C THR A 37 10.02 15.06 2.88
N VAL A 38 8.92 14.63 3.49
CA VAL A 38 8.13 15.41 4.45
C VAL A 38 8.14 14.72 5.80
N THR A 39 7.94 15.50 6.86
CA THR A 39 7.75 14.99 8.22
C THR A 39 6.31 15.16 8.63
N VAL A 40 5.73 14.13 9.23
CA VAL A 40 4.36 14.12 9.73
C VAL A 40 4.30 13.49 11.12
N ALA A 41 3.55 14.11 12.03
CA ALA A 41 3.28 13.56 13.35
C ALA A 41 1.86 12.99 13.36
N CYS A 42 1.74 11.71 13.70
CA CYS A 42 0.45 11.02 13.72
C CYS A 42 0.20 10.35 15.06
N ARG A 43 -1.07 10.33 15.49
CA ARG A 43 -1.53 9.58 16.67
C ARG A 43 -2.82 8.84 16.32
N TYR A 44 -2.82 7.55 16.59
CA TYR A 44 -3.90 6.63 16.26
C TYR A 44 -4.39 5.93 17.51
N ARG A 45 -5.64 5.48 17.47
CA ARG A 45 -6.25 4.63 18.48
C ARG A 45 -6.78 3.38 17.79
N CYS A 46 -6.23 2.22 18.16
CA CYS A 46 -6.75 0.94 17.69
C CYS A 46 -8.09 0.64 18.34
N ALA A 47 -8.94 -0.14 17.65
CA ALA A 47 -10.22 -0.61 18.17
C ALA A 47 -10.10 -1.40 19.50
N THR A 48 -8.92 -1.98 19.76
CA THR A 48 -8.61 -2.66 21.03
C THR A 48 -8.36 -1.70 22.20
N GLY A 49 -8.38 -0.38 21.96
CA GLY A 49 -8.15 0.67 22.96
C GLY A 49 -6.70 1.16 23.06
N THR A 50 -5.75 0.43 22.47
CA THR A 50 -4.33 0.80 22.46
C THR A 50 -4.08 2.01 21.56
N ALA A 51 -3.42 3.04 22.09
CA ALA A 51 -2.96 4.17 21.31
C ALA A 51 -1.52 3.94 20.83
N PHE A 52 -1.23 4.35 19.60
CA PHE A 52 0.11 4.35 19.04
C PHE A 52 0.29 5.56 18.12
N GLY A 53 1.52 5.93 17.82
CA GLY A 53 1.80 7.08 17.00
C GLY A 53 3.28 7.40 16.98
N GLY A 54 3.61 8.51 16.34
CA GLY A 54 4.95 9.06 16.39
C GLY A 54 5.20 10.08 15.30
N GLU A 55 6.46 10.46 15.17
CA GLU A 55 6.97 11.34 14.12
C GLU A 55 7.62 10.53 13.01
N TRP A 56 7.16 10.74 11.79
CA TRP A 56 7.53 9.95 10.62
C TRP A 56 8.13 10.86 9.57
N ARG A 57 9.12 10.36 8.85
CA ARG A 57 9.65 11.01 7.65
C ARG A 57 9.46 10.09 6.45
N GLY A 58 9.01 10.65 5.34
CA GLY A 58 8.72 9.85 4.17
C GLY A 58 8.41 10.64 2.93
N VAL A 59 7.91 9.93 1.94
CA VAL A 59 7.59 10.44 0.61
C VAL A 59 6.09 10.74 0.53
N PRO A 60 5.66 11.92 0.05
CA PRO A 60 4.24 12.19 -0.13
C PRO A 60 3.65 11.25 -1.20
N VAL A 61 2.43 10.76 -0.96
CA VAL A 61 1.75 9.82 -1.87
C VAL A 61 1.26 10.52 -3.14
N GLY A 62 0.85 11.78 -3.06
CA GLY A 62 0.33 12.52 -4.23
C GLY A 62 1.16 12.35 -5.51
N PRO A 63 2.48 12.62 -5.50
CA PRO A 63 3.32 12.41 -6.67
C PRO A 63 3.48 10.96 -7.16
N LEU A 64 3.24 9.96 -6.32
CA LEU A 64 3.22 8.54 -6.72
C LEU A 64 1.94 8.21 -7.53
N LEU A 65 0.88 9.00 -7.35
CA LEU A 65 -0.40 8.82 -8.02
C LEU A 65 -0.55 9.67 -9.30
N ASN A 66 0.49 10.41 -9.70
CA ASN A 66 0.42 11.27 -10.89
C ASN A 66 0.09 10.51 -12.18
N ASP A 67 0.54 9.25 -12.29
CA ASP A 67 0.33 8.39 -13.44
C ASP A 67 -0.82 7.38 -13.22
N ALA A 68 -1.59 7.55 -12.14
CA ALA A 68 -2.73 6.68 -11.86
C ALA A 68 -3.84 6.86 -12.93
N PRO A 69 -4.58 5.80 -13.29
CA PRO A 69 -5.71 5.91 -14.20
C PRO A 69 -6.73 6.95 -13.71
N PRO A 70 -7.36 7.75 -14.59
CA PRO A 70 -8.30 8.81 -14.19
C PRO A 70 -9.55 8.29 -13.47
N GLU A 71 -9.91 7.02 -13.67
CA GLU A 71 -10.99 6.31 -12.99
C GLU A 71 -10.63 5.84 -11.57
N THR A 72 -9.40 6.06 -11.11
CA THR A 72 -8.95 5.67 -9.77
C THR A 72 -9.81 6.34 -8.70
N THR A 73 -10.50 5.54 -7.90
CA THR A 73 -11.29 6.03 -6.77
C THR A 73 -10.61 5.77 -5.44
N HIS A 74 -9.76 4.75 -5.37
CA HIS A 74 -9.07 4.32 -4.15
C HIS A 74 -7.60 3.97 -4.43
N LEU A 75 -6.81 4.05 -3.38
CA LEU A 75 -5.49 3.46 -3.29
C LEU A 75 -5.57 2.23 -2.40
N ARG A 76 -5.21 1.07 -2.95
CA ARG A 76 -5.02 -0.16 -2.17
C ARG A 76 -3.58 -0.20 -1.66
N ALA A 77 -3.42 -0.20 -0.34
CA ALA A 77 -2.15 -0.40 0.32
C ALA A 77 -2.02 -1.86 0.73
N GLU A 78 -0.93 -2.51 0.33
CA GLU A 78 -0.65 -3.92 0.62
C GLU A 78 0.58 -4.04 1.51
N SER A 79 0.48 -4.89 2.52
CA SER A 79 1.57 -5.28 3.41
C SER A 79 2.22 -6.57 2.92
N ALA A 80 3.50 -6.76 3.23
CA ALA A 80 4.24 -7.99 2.96
C ALA A 80 3.62 -9.23 3.64
N ASP A 81 2.84 -9.06 4.71
CA ASP A 81 2.09 -10.14 5.38
C ASP A 81 0.75 -10.48 4.71
N GLY A 82 0.41 -9.81 3.60
CA GLY A 82 -0.83 -9.99 2.85
C GLY A 82 -2.00 -9.15 3.37
N TYR A 83 -1.83 -8.34 4.41
CA TYR A 83 -2.85 -7.39 4.83
C TYR A 83 -3.08 -6.32 3.74
N ARG A 84 -4.34 -5.95 3.51
CA ARG A 84 -4.73 -4.96 2.51
C ARG A 84 -5.72 -3.97 3.10
N ALA A 85 -5.53 -2.69 2.80
CA ALA A 85 -6.47 -1.63 3.14
C ALA A 85 -6.73 -0.73 1.94
N HIS A 86 -8.00 -0.34 1.74
CA HIS A 86 -8.37 0.66 0.73
C HIS A 86 -8.50 2.03 1.38
N VAL A 87 -7.93 3.02 0.71
CA VAL A 87 -8.02 4.44 1.10
C VAL A 87 -8.61 5.21 -0.07
N ALA A 88 -9.66 6.00 0.16
CA ALA A 88 -10.19 6.88 -0.88
C ALA A 88 -9.09 7.78 -1.43
N VAL A 89 -8.99 7.93 -2.75
CA VAL A 89 -7.89 8.63 -3.42
C VAL A 89 -7.67 10.04 -2.86
N ARG A 90 -8.76 10.76 -2.55
CA ARG A 90 -8.67 12.11 -1.93
C ARG A 90 -7.92 12.11 -0.61
N LYS A 91 -8.16 11.13 0.25
CA LYS A 91 -7.43 10.98 1.51
C LYS A 91 -6.00 10.49 1.29
N ALA A 92 -5.80 9.61 0.29
CA ALA A 92 -4.48 9.11 -0.03
C ALA A 92 -3.52 10.21 -0.52
N LEU A 93 -4.02 11.27 -1.16
CA LEU A 93 -3.18 12.39 -1.64
C LEU A 93 -2.44 13.12 -0.51
N ASP A 94 -3.03 13.17 0.70
CA ASP A 94 -2.44 13.81 1.88
C ASP A 94 -1.54 12.86 2.69
N ALA A 95 -1.51 11.58 2.32
CA ALA A 95 -0.75 10.57 3.01
C ALA A 95 0.75 10.60 2.67
N VAL A 96 1.53 9.99 3.55
CA VAL A 96 2.98 9.84 3.43
C VAL A 96 3.33 8.36 3.52
N VAL A 97 4.17 7.88 2.61
CA VAL A 97 4.88 6.60 2.80
C VAL A 97 6.12 6.89 3.63
N ALA A 98 6.00 6.67 4.93
CA ALA A 98 7.09 6.78 5.88
C ALA A 98 8.18 5.74 5.56
N THR A 99 9.41 6.20 5.46
CA THR A 99 10.61 5.35 5.31
C THR A 99 11.54 5.48 6.52
N GLU A 100 11.22 6.37 7.45
CA GLU A 100 11.95 6.61 8.68
C GLU A 100 10.97 6.98 9.80
N ARG A 101 11.30 6.54 11.01
CA ARG A 101 10.66 6.99 12.25
C ARG A 101 11.66 7.82 13.04
N LEU A 102 11.24 9.01 13.48
CA LEU A 102 12.12 10.01 14.09
C LEU A 102 12.16 9.95 15.62
N ASP A 103 11.13 9.36 16.23
CA ASP A 103 10.90 9.38 17.69
C ASP A 103 10.93 7.99 18.34
N GLY A 104 11.34 6.95 17.61
CA GLY A 104 11.31 5.59 18.10
C GLY A 104 11.83 4.55 17.11
N PRO A 105 11.59 3.26 17.36
CA PRO A 105 12.09 2.18 16.52
C PRO A 105 11.40 2.16 15.16
N ALA A 106 12.18 1.82 14.15
CA ALA A 106 11.83 1.80 12.72
C ALA A 106 10.99 0.58 12.30
N ASP A 107 10.31 -0.08 13.23
CA ASP A 107 9.52 -1.29 12.95
C ASP A 107 8.33 -0.99 12.03
N GLY A 108 8.08 -1.88 11.07
CA GLY A 108 6.91 -1.74 10.20
C GLY A 108 7.08 -0.79 9.03
N LEU A 109 8.31 -0.38 8.69
CA LEU A 109 8.59 0.47 7.55
C LEU A 109 8.87 -0.36 6.27
N PRO A 110 8.54 0.15 5.07
CA PRO A 110 7.84 1.40 4.82
C PRO A 110 6.39 1.35 5.34
N ARG A 111 5.85 2.50 5.78
CA ARG A 111 4.52 2.57 6.39
C ARG A 111 3.68 3.66 5.76
N LEU A 112 2.44 3.36 5.42
CA LEU A 112 1.48 4.40 5.03
C LEU A 112 0.95 5.11 6.28
N VAL A 113 1.09 6.43 6.34
CA VAL A 113 0.65 7.25 7.47
C VAL A 113 -0.03 8.54 7.01
N GLU A 114 -1.06 8.95 7.74
CA GLU A 114 -1.78 10.21 7.55
C GLU A 114 -2.54 10.49 8.87
N PRO A 115 -2.50 11.72 9.42
CA PRO A 115 -3.13 12.04 10.70
C PRO A 115 -4.62 11.65 10.85
N ASP A 116 -5.42 11.78 9.79
CA ASP A 116 -6.87 11.54 9.78
C ASP A 116 -7.26 10.13 9.28
N PHE A 117 -6.30 9.21 9.21
CA PHE A 117 -6.56 7.80 8.94
C PHE A 117 -7.11 7.09 10.17
N ASP A 118 -8.01 6.13 9.92
CA ASP A 118 -8.23 5.06 10.90
C ASP A 118 -6.94 4.25 11.05
N SER A 119 -6.69 3.77 12.26
CA SER A 119 -5.55 2.89 12.55
C SER A 119 -5.40 1.71 11.59
N SER A 120 -6.49 1.12 11.10
CA SER A 120 -6.48 0.00 10.14
C SER A 120 -5.88 0.38 8.79
N ARG A 121 -5.96 1.66 8.40
CA ARG A 121 -5.43 2.18 7.13
C ARG A 121 -3.96 2.58 7.21
N THR A 122 -3.34 2.46 8.40
CA THR A 122 -1.93 2.77 8.62
C THR A 122 -1.03 1.55 8.34
N VAL A 123 -1.09 1.05 7.10
CA VAL A 123 -0.47 -0.21 6.67
C VAL A 123 1.04 -0.19 6.88
N ARG A 124 1.53 -1.16 7.67
CA ARG A 124 2.96 -1.42 7.94
C ARG A 124 3.54 -2.40 6.95
N ASP A 125 4.88 -2.49 6.90
CA ASP A 125 5.61 -3.40 6.02
C ASP A 125 5.09 -3.31 4.57
N LEU A 126 4.87 -2.08 4.11
CA LEU A 126 4.18 -1.79 2.85
C LEU A 126 4.98 -2.35 1.68
N SER A 127 4.36 -3.27 0.94
CA SER A 127 4.93 -3.94 -0.22
C SER A 127 4.37 -3.39 -1.54
N ALA A 128 3.16 -2.84 -1.56
CA ALA A 128 2.60 -2.25 -2.77
C ALA A 128 1.60 -1.12 -2.50
N LEU A 129 1.51 -0.21 -3.48
CA LEU A 129 0.48 0.81 -3.60
C LEU A 129 -0.17 0.66 -4.97
N VAL A 130 -1.44 0.26 -5.01
CA VAL A 130 -2.15 -0.06 -6.25
C VAL A 130 -3.33 0.89 -6.42
N PRO A 131 -3.34 1.77 -7.44
CA PRO A 131 -4.53 2.52 -7.81
C PRO A 131 -5.64 1.57 -8.23
N VAL A 132 -6.85 1.74 -7.68
CA VAL A 132 -8.00 0.89 -8.01
C VAL A 132 -9.27 1.72 -8.19
N ALA A 133 -10.14 1.25 -9.08
CA ALA A 133 -11.49 1.77 -9.25
C ALA A 133 -12.47 0.82 -8.55
N LEU A 134 -13.03 1.26 -7.42
CA LEU A 134 -14.14 0.57 -6.76
C LEU A 134 -15.47 1.15 -7.22
N SER A 135 -16.44 0.27 -7.51
CA SER A 135 -17.84 0.64 -7.75
C SER A 135 -18.45 1.29 -6.51
N ALA A 136 -19.43 2.17 -6.71
CA ALA A 136 -20.10 2.88 -5.61
C ALA A 136 -20.77 1.93 -4.59
N ASP A 137 -21.22 0.76 -5.03
CA ASP A 137 -21.84 -0.27 -4.19
C ASP A 137 -20.84 -1.25 -3.55
N ALA A 138 -19.55 -1.14 -3.90
CA ALA A 138 -18.53 -1.99 -3.32
C ALA A 138 -18.15 -1.46 -1.93
N ASP A 139 -18.20 -2.32 -0.92
CA ASP A 139 -17.68 -2.00 0.40
C ASP A 139 -16.14 -1.98 0.34
N PRO A 140 -15.48 -0.83 0.59
CA PRO A 140 -14.03 -0.71 0.49
C PRO A 140 -13.28 -1.61 1.50
N GLU A 141 -13.91 -2.02 2.59
CA GLU A 141 -13.29 -2.90 3.59
C GLU A 141 -13.29 -4.37 3.13
N THR A 142 -14.21 -4.77 2.24
CA THR A 142 -14.39 -6.17 1.79
C THR A 142 -14.21 -6.36 0.29
N ALA A 143 -13.96 -5.29 -0.47
CA ALA A 143 -13.78 -5.35 -1.91
C ALA A 143 -12.58 -6.23 -2.29
N VAL A 144 -12.86 -7.44 -2.78
CA VAL A 144 -11.93 -8.18 -3.63
C VAL A 144 -11.88 -7.48 -4.97
N VAL A 145 -10.71 -6.99 -5.36
CA VAL A 145 -10.55 -6.42 -6.70
C VAL A 145 -10.73 -7.56 -7.68
N ARG A 146 -11.69 -7.42 -8.59
CA ARG A 146 -11.71 -8.23 -9.79
C ARG A 146 -10.48 -7.85 -10.58
N ASP A 147 -9.47 -8.71 -10.55
CA ASP A 147 -8.40 -8.67 -11.53
C ASP A 147 -9.08 -8.95 -12.87
N ASP A 148 -9.39 -7.90 -13.63
CA ASP A 148 -9.88 -8.00 -15.00
C ASP A 148 -8.71 -8.47 -15.89
N ARG A 149 -8.14 -9.64 -15.57
CA ARG A 149 -7.39 -10.41 -16.54
C ARG A 149 -8.42 -10.97 -17.48
N ALA A 150 -8.59 -10.27 -18.60
CA ALA A 150 -9.37 -10.69 -19.74
C ALA A 150 -9.27 -12.21 -19.90
N GLU A 151 -10.38 -12.90 -19.65
CA GLU A 151 -10.59 -14.25 -20.16
C GLU A 151 -10.65 -14.12 -21.67
N THR A 152 -9.49 -14.10 -22.34
CA THR A 152 -9.42 -14.48 -23.75
C THR A 152 -9.74 -15.96 -23.80
N GLY A 153 -11.04 -16.24 -23.92
CA GLY A 153 -11.50 -17.49 -24.45
C GLY A 153 -10.97 -17.65 -25.87
N ASP A 154 -10.32 -18.77 -26.12
CA ASP A 154 -10.22 -19.34 -27.45
C ASP A 154 -10.73 -20.78 -27.38
N GLU A 155 -11.54 -21.06 -28.39
CA GLU A 155 -12.43 -22.19 -28.63
C GLU A 155 -11.70 -23.52 -28.89
#